data_AF-A0AAE0DQD2-F1
#
_entry.id   AF-A0AAE0DQD2-F1
#
_cell.length_a   1.000
_cell.length_b   1.000
_cell.length_c   1.000
_cell.angle_alpha   90.00
_cell.angle_beta   90.00
_cell.angle_gamma   90.00
#
_symmetry.space_group_name_H-M   'P 1'
#
loop_
_entity.id
_entity.type
_entity.pdbx_description
1 polymer ?
#
loop_
_entity_poly.entity_id
_entity_poly.type
_entity_poly.pdbx_seq_one_letter_code
_entity_poly.pdbx_strand_id
1 'polypeptide(L)'
;MKHSLASMVQQCSNRLCSDPRDAIYALLNLSLPIDIEPDYERPVEHLYMMATKTLINCEQDLNIISTTCALVHPGDRVFVARGSTGPLILRPASADETYDATRKKHSISTFYELVGGCYVQGIVDGEVVEMMGKGDVQEETVFLV
;
A
#
# COMPACT_ATOMS: atom_id res chain seq x y z
N MET A 1 23.02 -4.97 4.25
CA MET A 1 22.10 -4.17 5.08
C MET A 1 20.96 -5.06 5.47
N LYS A 2 20.75 -5.35 6.76
CA LYS A 2 19.60 -6.15 7.22
C LYS A 2 18.42 -5.17 7.37
N HIS A 3 17.39 -5.35 6.55
CA HIS A 3 16.18 -4.54 6.63
C HIS A 3 15.29 -5.06 7.77
N SER A 4 14.56 -4.17 8.44
CA SER A 4 13.66 -4.58 9.51
C SER A 4 12.45 -5.31 8.96
N LEU A 5 11.92 -6.29 9.69
CA LEU A 5 10.75 -7.07 9.25
C LEU A 5 9.56 -6.13 8.94
N ALA A 6 9.34 -5.03 9.68
CA ALA A 6 8.26 -4.09 9.34
C ALA A 6 8.47 -3.43 7.98
N SER A 7 9.70 -2.99 7.66
CA SER A 7 9.98 -2.37 6.36
C SER A 7 9.77 -3.35 5.20
N MET A 8 10.03 -4.65 5.44
CA MET A 8 9.84 -5.69 4.43
C MET A 8 8.37 -6.06 4.28
N VAL A 9 7.62 -6.13 5.39
CA VAL A 9 6.16 -6.30 5.36
C VAL A 9 5.50 -5.13 4.64
N GLN A 10 5.96 -3.89 4.87
CA GLN A 10 5.50 -2.71 4.13
C GLN A 10 5.77 -2.82 2.62
N GLN A 11 6.98 -3.19 2.23
CA GLN A 11 7.35 -3.30 0.81
C GLN A 11 6.68 -4.50 0.11
N CYS A 12 6.20 -5.47 0.87
CA CYS A 12 5.56 -6.68 0.35
C CYS A 12 4.06 -6.75 0.62
N SER A 13 3.44 -5.75 1.24
CA SER A 13 2.01 -5.77 1.61
C SER A 13 1.08 -5.88 0.42
N ASN A 14 1.50 -5.39 -0.75
CA ASN A 14 0.73 -5.42 -2.00
C ASN A 14 1.05 -6.65 -2.88
N ARG A 15 1.86 -7.61 -2.39
CA ARG A 15 2.20 -8.80 -3.16
C ARG A 15 1.16 -9.88 -2.95
N LEU A 16 0.71 -10.47 -4.05
CA LEU A 16 -0.19 -11.62 -4.04
C LEU A 16 0.55 -12.86 -3.48
N CYS A 17 -0.08 -13.58 -2.57
CA CYS A 17 0.40 -14.84 -2.01
C CYS A 17 -0.70 -15.91 -2.14
N SER A 18 -0.30 -17.16 -2.40
CA SER A 18 -1.25 -18.28 -2.53
C SER A 18 -1.79 -18.73 -1.18
N ASP A 19 -0.92 -18.79 -0.16
CA ASP A 19 -1.31 -18.91 1.25
C ASP A 19 -1.00 -17.58 1.95
N PRO A 20 -1.94 -16.98 2.68
CA PRO A 20 -1.69 -15.72 3.41
C PRO A 20 -0.53 -15.83 4.42
N ARG A 21 -0.23 -17.02 4.94
CA ARG A 21 0.91 -17.25 5.86
C ARG A 21 2.27 -17.03 5.19
N ASP A 22 2.35 -17.26 3.88
CA ASP A 22 3.58 -17.08 3.11
C ASP A 22 4.03 -15.62 3.09
N ALA A 23 3.12 -14.65 3.26
CA ALA A 23 3.47 -13.24 3.35
C ALA A 23 4.42 -12.94 4.52
N ILE A 24 4.31 -13.69 5.63
CA ILE A 24 5.19 -13.56 6.79
C ILE A 24 6.37 -14.53 6.67
N TYR A 25 6.11 -15.81 6.36
CA TYR A 25 7.17 -16.83 6.31
C TYR A 25 8.23 -16.58 5.25
N ALA A 26 7.86 -15.99 4.10
CA ALA A 26 8.83 -15.60 3.08
C ALA A 26 9.80 -14.51 3.56
N LEU A 27 9.38 -13.65 4.49
CA LEU A 27 10.16 -12.51 4.99
C LEU A 27 11.04 -12.87 6.18
N LEU A 28 10.74 -13.96 6.91
CA LEU A 28 11.52 -14.40 8.07
C LEU A 28 13.00 -14.60 7.72
N ASN A 29 13.29 -15.27 6.60
CA ASN A 29 14.66 -15.54 6.14
C ASN A 29 15.43 -14.28 5.68
N LEU A 30 14.72 -13.18 5.43
CA LEU A 30 15.32 -11.93 4.93
C LEU A 30 15.49 -10.88 6.03
N SER A 31 14.77 -11.03 7.14
CA SER A 31 14.73 -10.09 8.25
C SER A 31 15.71 -10.42 9.38
N LEU A 32 15.77 -9.56 10.40
CA LEU A 32 16.52 -9.79 11.64
C LEU A 32 16.04 -11.07 12.35
N PRO A 33 16.86 -11.69 13.23
CA PRO A 33 16.49 -12.94 13.90
C PRO A 33 15.20 -12.76 14.71
N ILE A 34 14.13 -13.36 14.21
CA ILE A 34 12.80 -13.39 14.80
C ILE A 34 12.47 -14.85 15.09
N ASP A 35 12.01 -15.11 16.31
CA ASP A 35 11.70 -16.44 16.81
C ASP A 35 10.29 -16.87 16.38
N ILE A 36 10.09 -16.98 15.07
CA ILE A 36 8.87 -17.51 14.46
C ILE A 36 9.28 -18.64 13.53
N GLU A 37 8.85 -19.86 13.84
CA GLU A 37 9.04 -21.01 12.96
C GLU A 37 7.84 -21.15 11.99
N PRO A 38 8.08 -21.55 10.73
CA PRO A 38 7.00 -21.81 9.77
C PRO A 38 6.10 -22.96 10.24
N ASP A 39 4.84 -22.63 10.54
CA ASP A 39 3.80 -23.57 10.98
C ASP A 39 2.52 -23.31 10.16
N TYR A 40 2.21 -24.21 9.23
CA TYR A 40 1.05 -24.11 8.33
C TYR A 40 -0.24 -24.69 8.93
N GLU A 41 -0.16 -25.40 10.06
CA GLU A 41 -1.33 -25.93 10.78
C GLU A 41 -2.01 -24.85 11.64
N ARG A 42 -1.30 -23.74 11.90
CA ARG A 42 -1.79 -22.64 12.72
C ARG A 42 -2.85 -21.79 12.01
N PRO A 43 -3.87 -21.28 12.73
CA PRO A 43 -4.78 -20.27 12.21
C PRO A 43 -4.03 -19.01 11.75
N VAL A 44 -4.41 -18.48 10.59
CA VAL A 44 -3.78 -17.31 9.97
C VAL A 44 -3.84 -16.11 10.92
N GLU A 45 -4.98 -15.87 11.56
CA GLU A 45 -5.19 -14.79 12.53
C GLU A 45 -4.13 -14.80 13.65
N HIS A 46 -3.83 -16.00 14.17
CA HIS A 46 -2.88 -16.17 15.25
C HIS A 46 -1.45 -15.87 14.78
N LEU A 47 -1.10 -16.25 13.55
CA LEU A 47 0.20 -15.93 12.95
C LEU A 47 0.38 -14.42 12.78
N TYR A 48 -0.61 -13.72 12.20
CA TYR A 48 -0.54 -12.27 12.01
C TYR A 48 -0.50 -11.51 13.33
N MET A 49 -1.30 -11.94 14.32
CA MET A 49 -1.26 -11.38 15.68
C MET A 49 0.13 -11.56 16.30
N MET A 50 0.72 -12.76 16.23
CA MET A 50 2.06 -13.02 16.75
C MET A 50 3.11 -12.18 16.04
N ALA A 51 3.11 -12.16 14.71
CA ALA A 51 4.03 -11.36 13.91
C ALA A 51 3.93 -9.87 14.26
N THR A 52 2.71 -9.33 14.38
CA THR A 52 2.47 -7.94 14.76
C THR A 52 2.98 -7.64 16.17
N LYS A 53 2.70 -8.50 17.15
CA LYS A 53 3.21 -8.34 18.52
C LYS A 53 4.74 -8.38 18.56
N THR A 54 5.35 -9.30 17.83
CA THR A 54 6.81 -9.41 17.75
C THR A 54 7.42 -8.17 17.10
N LEU A 55 6.84 -7.66 16.02
CA LEU A 55 7.26 -6.43 15.37
C LEU A 55 7.23 -5.23 16.33
N ILE A 56 6.12 -5.04 17.04
CA ILE A 56 5.98 -3.94 18.01
C ILE A 56 7.03 -4.07 19.13
N ASN A 57 7.25 -5.27 19.64
CA ASN A 57 8.22 -5.51 20.72
C ASN A 57 9.67 -5.33 20.25
N CYS A 58 10.00 -5.75 19.03
CA CYS A 58 11.35 -5.66 18.47
C CYS A 58 11.70 -4.23 18.03
N GLU A 59 10.77 -3.54 17.38
CA GLU A 59 11.01 -2.21 16.82
C GLU A 59 10.67 -1.07 17.79
N GLN A 60 9.96 -1.38 18.90
CA GLN A 60 9.45 -0.41 19.87
C GLN A 60 8.65 0.73 19.19
N ASP A 61 7.96 0.38 18.10
CA ASP A 61 7.21 1.30 17.26
C ASP A 61 5.90 0.64 16.81
N LEU A 62 4.86 1.45 16.67
CA LEU A 62 3.52 1.07 16.23
C LEU A 62 3.31 1.37 14.74
N ASN A 63 4.34 1.79 14.02
CA ASN A 63 4.30 2.06 12.58
C ASN A 63 3.80 0.87 11.73
N ILE A 64 3.86 -0.36 12.25
CA ILE A 64 3.25 -1.53 11.61
C ILE A 64 1.71 -1.38 11.43
N ILE A 65 1.07 -0.64 12.33
CA ILE A 65 -0.39 -0.40 12.35
C ILE A 65 -0.75 0.77 11.41
N SER A 66 0.17 1.71 11.22
CA SER A 66 -0.01 2.91 10.41
C SER A 66 0.80 2.87 9.12
N THR A 67 1.07 1.67 8.59
CA THR A 67 2.09 1.41 7.57
C THR A 67 1.94 2.24 6.31
N THR A 68 0.72 2.69 5.98
CA THR A 68 0.46 3.65 4.90
C THR A 68 0.61 5.11 5.35
N CYS A 69 0.15 5.47 6.56
CA CYS A 69 0.11 6.85 7.03
C CYS A 69 1.48 7.51 7.17
N ALA A 70 2.57 6.74 7.35
CA ALA A 70 3.91 7.29 7.51
C ALA A 70 4.47 7.95 6.22
N LEU A 71 3.95 7.59 5.05
CA LEU A 71 4.41 8.11 3.76
C LEU A 71 3.52 9.24 3.21
N VAL A 72 2.35 9.48 3.83
CA VAL A 72 1.37 10.46 3.37
C VAL A 72 1.80 11.86 3.75
N HIS A 73 1.67 12.80 2.82
CA HIS A 73 1.96 14.22 3.01
C HIS A 73 0.75 15.09 2.61
N PRO A 74 0.56 16.27 3.24
CA PRO A 74 -0.42 17.24 2.77
C PRO A 74 -0.18 17.58 1.30
N GLY A 75 -1.19 17.37 0.45
CA GLY A 75 -1.09 17.52 -1.01
C GLY A 75 -1.23 16.20 -1.77
N ASP A 76 -1.09 15.06 -1.10
CA ASP A 76 -1.43 13.76 -1.69
C ASP A 76 -2.95 13.65 -1.91
N ARG A 77 -3.34 12.90 -2.94
CA ARG A 77 -4.73 12.72 -3.36
C ARG A 77 -5.17 11.26 -3.15
N VAL A 78 -6.42 11.07 -2.73
CA VAL A 78 -7.04 9.75 -2.62
C VAL A 78 -7.69 9.39 -3.95
N PHE A 79 -7.38 8.20 -4.47
CA PHE A 79 -7.98 7.63 -5.67
C PHE A 79 -8.52 6.23 -5.39
N VAL A 80 -9.52 5.81 -6.16
CA VAL A 80 -9.99 4.43 -6.18
C VAL A 80 -9.82 3.93 -7.60
N ALA A 81 -8.84 3.05 -7.82
CA ALA A 81 -8.62 2.49 -9.14
C ALA A 81 -9.71 1.44 -9.44
N ARG A 82 -10.23 1.42 -10.66
CA ARG A 82 -11.18 0.37 -11.08
C ARG A 82 -10.51 -1.01 -10.91
N GLY A 83 -11.13 -1.88 -10.12
CA GLY A 83 -10.61 -3.22 -9.80
C GLY A 83 -9.64 -3.28 -8.61
N SER A 84 -9.32 -2.16 -7.97
CA SER A 84 -8.62 -2.17 -6.67
C SER A 84 -9.55 -2.63 -5.55
N THR A 85 -8.97 -3.24 -4.51
CA THR A 85 -9.69 -3.69 -3.30
C THR A 85 -9.93 -2.57 -2.28
N GLY A 86 -9.43 -1.36 -2.53
CA GLY A 86 -9.54 -0.24 -1.62
C GLY A 86 -8.88 1.03 -2.17
N PRO A 87 -9.04 2.16 -1.46
CA PRO A 87 -8.49 3.43 -1.90
C PRO A 87 -6.95 3.45 -1.86
N LEU A 88 -6.39 4.28 -2.73
CA LEU A 88 -4.96 4.48 -2.95
C LEU A 88 -4.61 5.95 -2.73
N ILE A 89 -3.43 6.19 -2.17
CA ILE A 89 -2.85 7.52 -2.08
C ILE A 89 -1.88 7.71 -3.25
N LEU A 90 -2.15 8.74 -4.06
CA LEU A 90 -1.31 9.15 -5.17
C LEU A 90 -0.73 10.54 -4.88
N ARG A 91 0.59 10.67 -5.05
CA ARG A 91 1.30 11.95 -4.93
C ARG A 91 1.46 12.58 -6.31
N PRO A 92 1.03 13.84 -6.52
CA PRO A 92 1.30 14.53 -7.78
C PRO A 92 2.81 14.60 -8.04
N ALA A 93 3.25 14.05 -9.17
CA ALA A 93 4.61 14.25 -9.63
C ALA A 93 4.64 15.57 -10.39
N SER A 94 5.46 16.53 -9.92
CA SER A 94 5.78 17.68 -10.75
C SER A 94 6.41 17.16 -12.04
N ALA A 95 5.85 17.58 -13.19
CA ALA A 95 6.45 17.33 -14.48
C ALA A 95 7.78 18.09 -14.53
N ASP A 96 8.83 17.53 -13.94
CA ASP A 96 10.18 18.01 -14.16
C ASP A 96 10.47 17.87 -15.66
N GLU A 97 11.06 18.93 -16.22
CA GLU A 97 11.19 19.27 -17.64
C GLU A 97 12.05 18.28 -18.47
N THR A 98 12.27 17.05 -17.99
CA THR A 98 13.19 16.07 -18.57
C THR A 98 12.50 14.90 -19.29
N TYR A 99 11.16 14.90 -19.40
CA TYR A 99 10.46 13.97 -20.29
C TYR A 99 10.48 14.49 -21.74
N ASP A 100 11.49 14.02 -22.47
CA ASP A 100 11.71 14.07 -23.93
C ASP A 100 10.57 14.74 -24.74
N ALA A 101 10.86 15.97 -25.19
CA ALA A 101 9.99 16.87 -25.95
C ALA A 101 9.60 16.39 -27.36
N THR A 102 9.69 15.10 -27.67
CA THR A 102 9.41 14.55 -29.01
C THR A 102 8.01 13.94 -29.18
N ARG A 103 7.20 13.80 -28.12
CA ARG A 103 5.78 13.38 -28.23
C ARG A 103 4.81 14.53 -28.06
N LYS A 104 4.44 15.10 -29.20
CA LYS A 104 3.39 16.09 -29.47
C LYS A 104 2.17 16.03 -28.53
N LYS A 105 1.83 17.21 -27.99
CA LYS A 105 0.49 17.84 -27.96
C LYS A 105 -0.71 16.89 -27.99
N HIS A 106 -1.16 16.44 -26.82
CA HIS A 106 -2.58 16.36 -26.48
C HIS A 106 -2.71 16.25 -24.96
N SER A 107 -3.38 17.23 -24.35
CA SER A 107 -3.90 17.26 -22.97
C SER A 107 -2.93 16.90 -21.84
N ILE A 108 -2.66 17.86 -20.95
CA ILE A 108 -1.95 17.70 -19.67
C ILE A 108 -2.33 16.37 -19.01
N SER A 109 -1.47 15.36 -19.12
CA SER A 109 -1.59 14.13 -18.35
C SER A 109 -0.94 14.39 -17.00
N THR A 110 -1.75 14.48 -15.95
CA THR A 110 -1.22 14.64 -14.60
C THR A 110 -0.54 13.33 -14.19
N PHE A 111 0.77 13.38 -13.94
CA PHE A 111 1.56 12.23 -13.50
C PHE A 111 1.51 12.11 -11.97
N TYR A 112 1.54 10.88 -11.48
CA TYR A 112 1.48 10.59 -10.05
C TYR A 112 2.43 9.47 -9.65
N GLU A 113 2.95 9.55 -8.44
CA GLU A 113 3.63 8.43 -7.77
C GLU A 113 2.63 7.70 -6.86
N LEU A 114 2.66 6.37 -6.85
CA LEU A 114 1.87 5.57 -5.91
C LEU A 114 2.54 5.57 -4.54
N VAL A 115 1.89 6.21 -3.55
CA VAL A 115 2.38 6.25 -2.17
C VAL A 115 1.99 4.95 -1.42
N GLY A 116 0.76 4.46 -1.61
CA GLY A 116 0.29 3.23 -0.99
C GLY A 116 -1.24 3.11 -0.94
N GLY A 117 -1.75 2.02 -0.37
CA GLY A 117 -3.18 1.82 -0.15
C GLY A 117 -3.63 2.36 1.21
N CYS A 118 -4.76 3.05 1.29
CA CYS A 118 -5.28 3.63 2.54
C CYS A 118 -6.66 3.08 2.90
N TYR A 119 -7.10 3.43 4.11
CA TYR A 119 -8.48 3.24 4.54
C TYR A 119 -9.20 4.59 4.53
N VAL A 120 -10.34 4.64 3.86
CA VAL A 120 -11.27 5.76 3.96
C VAL A 120 -12.60 5.21 4.43
N GLN A 121 -13.07 5.71 5.57
CA GLN A 121 -14.37 5.34 6.11
C GLN A 121 -15.46 5.64 5.07
N GLY A 122 -16.22 4.62 4.68
CA GLY A 122 -17.27 4.73 3.66
C GLY A 122 -16.82 4.45 2.22
N ILE A 123 -15.60 3.95 2.01
CA ILE A 123 -15.07 3.46 0.73
C ILE A 123 -14.45 2.08 0.96
N VAL A 124 -15.27 1.06 1.15
CA VAL A 124 -14.82 -0.28 1.60
C VAL A 124 -15.43 -1.41 0.76
N ASP A 125 -16.70 -1.31 0.37
CA ASP A 125 -17.45 -2.36 -0.34
C ASP A 125 -18.22 -1.81 -1.56
N GLY A 126 -17.53 -0.99 -2.36
CA GLY A 126 -18.07 -0.49 -3.62
C GLY A 126 -19.00 0.72 -3.51
N GLU A 127 -19.08 1.38 -2.35
CA GLU A 127 -19.87 2.61 -2.15
C GLU A 127 -19.47 3.72 -3.13
N VAL A 128 -18.21 3.71 -3.58
CA VAL A 128 -17.70 4.63 -4.62
C VAL A 128 -18.51 4.55 -5.90
N VAL A 129 -19.03 3.37 -6.27
CA VAL A 129 -19.88 3.20 -7.47
C VAL A 129 -21.20 3.94 -7.29
N GLU A 130 -21.76 3.93 -6.07
CA GLU A 130 -22.96 4.71 -5.76
C GLU A 130 -22.67 6.22 -5.74
N MET A 131 -21.53 6.60 -5.17
CA MET A 131 -21.06 7.99 -5.14
C MET A 131 -20.85 8.55 -6.54
N MET A 132 -20.37 7.73 -7.50
CA MET A 132 -20.27 8.11 -8.91
C MET A 132 -21.64 8.43 -9.50
N GLY A 133 -22.66 7.64 -9.17
CA GLY A 133 -24.05 7.88 -9.62
C GLY A 133 -24.66 9.16 -9.04
N LYS A 134 -24.21 9.57 -7.85
CA LYS A 134 -24.65 10.80 -7.17
C LYS A 134 -23.85 12.04 -7.59
N GLY A 135 -22.71 11.86 -8.24
CA GLY A 135 -21.79 12.95 -8.62
C GLY A 135 -20.87 13.41 -7.48
N ASP A 136 -20.75 12.63 -6.40
CA ASP A 136 -19.91 12.93 -5.25
C ASP A 136 -18.41 12.66 -5.52
N VAL A 137 -18.11 11.96 -6.60
CA VAL A 137 -16.75 11.63 -7.05
C VAL A 137 -16.59 11.87 -8.55
N GLN A 138 -15.38 12.19 -8.98
CA GLN A 138 -15.04 12.44 -10.38
C GLN A 138 -14.17 11.29 -10.92
N GLU A 139 -14.50 10.83 -12.13
CA GLU A 139 -13.65 9.90 -12.86
C GLU A 139 -12.57 10.67 -13.64
N GLU A 140 -11.31 10.28 -13.46
CA GLU A 140 -10.14 10.88 -14.11
C GLU A 140 -9.18 9.75 -14.55
N THR A 141 -8.59 9.91 -15.74
CA THR A 141 -7.49 9.05 -16.19
C THR A 141 -6.17 9.68 -15.76
N VAL A 142 -5.41 8.97 -14.93
CA VAL A 142 -4.10 9.41 -14.42
C VAL A 142 -2.99 8.46 -14.87
N PHE A 143 -1.75 8.95 -14.88
CA PHE A 143 -0.57 8.15 -15.26
C PHE A 143 0.34 7.99 -14.06
N LEU A 144 0.71 6.74 -13.75
CA LEU A 144 1.66 6.44 -12.68
C LEU A 144 3.09 6.46 -13.26
N VAL A 145 4.02 7.12 -12.56
CA VAL A 145 5.46 7.14 -12.86
C VAL A 145 6.27 6.32 -11.88
#